data_AF-A0A7X9P8Z9-F1
#
_entry.id   AF-A0A7X9P8Z9-F1
#
_cell.length_a   1.000
_cell.length_b   1.000
_cell.length_c   1.000
_cell.angle_alpha   90.00
_cell.angle_beta   90.00
_cell.angle_gamma   90.00
#
_symmetry.space_group_name_H-M   'P 1'
#
loop_
_entity.id
_entity.type
_entity.pdbx_description
1 polymer ?
#
loop_
_entity_poly.entity_id
_entity_poly.type
_entity_poly.pdbx_seq_one_letter_code
_entity_poly.pdbx_strand_id
1 'polypeptide(L)'
;MEGASAGGGREGREESRGDRRAPPGRAAAWIGAGLALCVAAPAAAQRSPITLIDRVAVVVEGPSARDRASQVATMWDVFVAAHVYLVREAGPGAFDLWCDAAAFGDAQRRVVEDLIALREAVRLGRDVVAPGLVDEARDQLAARIGGHDVLRAFLRERAISMESLDAALRREVIVARFTRDSVRLPATLDAAELEARFAAGGHPFEGRAFAETAAEFEEWLRSRQLEEYRQRWLVELRGRCRLIVNDVSRELAGAAPGEGG
;
A
#
# COMPACT_ATOMS: atom_id res chain seq x y z
N MET A 1 33.00 -40.60 24.37
CA MET A 1 33.26 -39.74 23.20
C MET A 1 33.00 -38.31 23.64
N GLU A 2 33.82 -37.72 24.51
CA GLU A 2 35.24 -37.35 24.35
C GLU A 2 35.48 -36.48 23.11
N GLY A 3 36.00 -35.27 23.33
CA GLY A 3 36.54 -34.41 22.28
C GLY A 3 36.53 -32.92 22.60
N ALA A 4 37.26 -32.49 23.62
CA ALA A 4 37.65 -31.09 23.84
C ALA A 4 38.94 -30.76 23.06
N SER A 5 39.08 -29.52 22.55
CA SER A 5 40.36 -28.81 22.30
C SER A 5 40.03 -27.38 21.81
N ALA A 6 40.37 -26.24 22.43
CA ALA A 6 41.62 -25.69 22.99
C ALA A 6 42.55 -25.02 21.94
N GLY A 7 42.96 -23.78 22.26
CA GLY A 7 44.10 -23.05 21.65
C GLY A 7 43.68 -21.78 20.88
N GLY A 8 44.12 -20.55 21.17
CA GLY A 8 45.15 -20.07 22.10
C GLY A 8 46.16 -19.15 21.38
N GLY A 9 46.20 -17.87 21.77
CA GLY A 9 47.35 -16.93 21.67
C GLY A 9 47.87 -16.56 20.27
N ARG A 10 48.73 -15.55 20.06
CA ARG A 10 49.25 -14.38 20.81
C ARG A 10 50.22 -13.70 19.81
N GLU A 11 50.65 -12.47 20.12
CA GLU A 11 51.79 -11.73 19.54
C GLU A 11 51.55 -11.09 18.17
N GLY A 12 51.93 -9.85 17.88
CA GLY A 12 52.86 -8.94 18.55
C GLY A 12 53.76 -8.32 17.47
N ARG A 13 53.72 -6.98 17.30
CA ARG A 13 54.90 -6.26 16.80
C ARG A 13 54.86 -4.78 17.17
N GLU A 14 55.73 -4.48 18.12
CA GLU A 14 56.22 -3.16 18.52
C GLU A 14 57.21 -2.57 17.51
N GLU A 15 57.45 -1.27 17.73
CA GLU A 15 58.69 -0.50 17.49
C GLU A 15 59.08 -0.06 16.07
N SER A 16 59.17 1.27 15.88
CA SER A 16 60.45 2.03 15.97
C SER A 16 60.24 3.47 15.45
N ARG A 17 60.20 4.48 16.32
CA ARG A 17 61.29 5.42 16.72
C ARG A 17 61.78 6.45 15.67
N GLY A 18 61.86 7.70 16.14
CA GLY A 18 62.59 8.84 15.57
C GLY A 18 61.74 10.11 15.67
N ASP A 19 61.66 10.86 16.77
CA ASP A 19 62.69 11.56 17.54
C ASP A 19 63.59 12.48 16.69
N ARG A 20 63.29 13.80 16.65
CA ARG A 20 64.17 14.85 17.21
C ARG A 20 63.84 16.30 16.76
N ARG A 21 63.80 17.15 17.79
CA ARG A 21 64.37 18.51 17.89
C ARG A 21 63.60 19.71 17.30
N ALA A 22 62.99 20.44 18.24
CA ALA A 22 62.93 21.91 18.22
C ALA A 22 64.34 22.53 18.32
N PRO A 23 64.49 23.79 17.89
CA PRO A 23 64.92 24.82 18.84
C PRO A 23 64.16 26.16 18.71
N PRO A 24 64.34 27.07 19.70
CA PRO A 24 63.43 28.15 20.00
C PRO A 24 63.83 29.49 19.35
N GLY A 25 62.84 30.30 19.00
CA GLY A 25 63.04 31.67 18.51
C GLY A 25 62.02 32.61 19.15
N ARG A 26 62.51 33.44 20.07
CA ARG A 26 61.77 34.53 20.76
C ARG A 26 61.47 35.67 19.79
N ALA A 27 60.23 36.18 19.79
CA ALA A 27 59.87 37.59 19.58
C ALA A 27 58.38 37.70 19.94
N ALA A 28 58.03 38.19 21.12
CA ALA A 28 57.82 39.61 21.42
C ALA A 28 56.57 40.17 20.74
N ALA A 29 55.60 40.51 21.61
CA ALA A 29 54.59 41.56 21.49
C ALA A 29 53.69 41.53 20.24
N TRP A 30 52.38 41.54 20.43
CA TRP A 30 51.58 42.77 20.32
C TRP A 30 50.13 42.42 20.65
N ILE A 31 49.58 43.25 21.53
CA ILE A 31 48.18 43.30 21.94
C ILE A 31 47.36 43.66 20.70
N GLY A 32 46.43 42.79 20.35
CA GLY A 32 45.46 43.01 19.29
C GLY A 32 44.17 42.31 19.64
N ALA A 33 43.41 42.89 20.57
CA ALA A 33 42.03 42.56 20.82
C ALA A 33 41.18 42.94 19.60
N GLY A 34 41.29 42.15 18.54
CA GLY A 34 40.36 42.12 17.42
C GLY A 34 39.29 41.09 17.76
N LEU A 35 38.35 41.48 18.60
CA LEU A 35 37.09 40.75 18.81
C LEU A 35 36.31 40.87 17.51
N ALA A 36 36.69 40.07 16.51
CA ALA A 36 35.88 39.81 15.35
C ALA A 36 34.63 39.13 15.90
N LEU A 37 33.60 39.94 16.12
CA LEU A 37 32.22 39.50 16.05
C LEU A 37 32.08 38.81 14.69
N CYS A 38 32.37 37.51 14.66
CA CYS A 38 31.62 36.59 13.84
C CYS A 38 30.17 36.78 14.30
N VAL A 39 29.50 37.75 13.69
CA VAL A 39 28.06 37.72 13.56
C VAL A 39 27.82 36.33 13.00
N ALA A 40 27.42 35.42 13.88
CA ALA A 40 26.69 34.24 13.50
C ALA A 40 25.48 34.80 12.78
N ALA A 41 25.64 35.06 11.48
CA ALA A 41 24.54 35.26 10.58
C ALA A 41 23.62 34.10 10.93
N PRO A 42 22.38 34.36 11.35
CA PRO A 42 21.51 33.30 11.75
C PRO A 42 21.53 32.33 10.57
N ALA A 43 21.85 31.08 10.85
CA ALA A 43 21.41 29.97 10.03
C ALA A 43 19.86 29.96 10.13
N ALA A 44 19.24 31.04 9.68
CA ALA A 44 17.87 31.11 9.24
C ALA A 44 17.87 30.27 7.99
N ALA A 45 17.91 28.97 8.23
CA ALA A 45 17.10 27.99 7.57
C ALA A 45 16.77 28.43 6.14
N GLN A 46 17.70 28.13 5.22
CA GLN A 46 17.35 27.75 3.86
C GLN A 46 16.41 26.54 3.97
N ARG A 47 15.18 26.75 4.44
CA ARG A 47 14.08 25.84 4.20
C ARG A 47 13.76 26.10 2.75
N SER A 48 14.21 25.18 1.89
CA SER A 48 13.66 25.05 0.55
C SER A 48 12.15 25.24 0.64
N PRO A 49 11.52 26.04 -0.24
CA PRO A 49 10.09 26.26 -0.18
C PRO A 49 9.39 24.90 -0.10
N ILE A 50 8.61 24.69 0.97
CA ILE A 50 7.83 23.47 1.16
C ILE A 50 6.87 23.41 -0.03
N THR A 51 7.20 22.55 -0.99
CA THR A 51 6.39 22.34 -2.18
C THR A 51 5.38 21.25 -1.84
N LEU A 52 4.09 21.57 -1.93
CA LEU A 52 3.04 20.58 -1.78
C LEU A 52 3.13 19.63 -2.98
N ILE A 53 3.54 18.38 -2.75
CA ILE A 53 3.64 17.36 -3.79
C ILE A 53 2.29 16.66 -3.98
N ASP A 54 1.65 16.25 -2.87
CA ASP A 54 0.34 15.61 -2.88
C ASP A 54 -0.35 15.75 -1.51
N ARG A 55 -1.68 15.62 -1.48
CA ARG A 55 -2.51 15.67 -0.26
C ARG A 55 -2.72 14.27 0.29
N VAL A 56 -2.73 14.15 1.61
CA VAL A 56 -3.05 12.90 2.29
C VAL A 56 -4.56 12.67 2.28
N ALA A 57 -5.01 11.58 1.66
CA ALA A 57 -6.43 11.20 1.62
C ALA A 57 -6.81 10.33 2.83
N VAL A 58 -5.93 9.41 3.23
CA VAL A 58 -6.21 8.44 4.31
C VAL A 58 -4.96 8.19 5.14
N VAL A 59 -5.13 8.16 6.46
CA VAL A 59 -4.14 7.65 7.41
C VAL A 59 -4.79 6.56 8.26
N VAL A 60 -4.14 5.40 8.33
CA VAL A 60 -4.50 4.27 9.18
C VAL A 60 -3.39 4.05 10.20
N GLU A 61 -3.62 4.46 11.43
CA GLU A 61 -2.66 4.32 12.53
C GLU A 61 -3.03 3.16 13.45
N GLY A 62 -2.02 2.59 14.12
CA GLY A 62 -2.25 1.68 15.23
C GLY A 62 -2.76 2.37 16.49
N PRO A 63 -3.16 1.60 17.51
CA PRO A 63 -3.69 2.15 18.75
C PRO A 63 -2.58 2.77 19.64
N SER A 64 -1.31 2.58 19.28
CA SER A 64 -0.15 3.08 20.01
C SER A 64 0.79 3.82 19.08
N ALA A 65 1.36 4.95 19.54
CA ALA A 65 2.39 5.70 18.81
C ALA A 65 3.70 4.91 18.57
N ARG A 66 3.89 3.77 19.24
CA ARG A 66 5.00 2.85 18.98
C ARG A 66 4.73 1.87 17.83
N ASP A 67 3.50 1.82 17.35
CA ASP A 67 3.13 0.99 16.22
C ASP A 67 3.69 1.59 14.93
N ARG A 68 4.64 0.86 14.33
CA ARG A 68 5.32 1.29 13.10
C ARG A 68 4.57 0.88 11.84
N ALA A 69 3.45 0.18 11.96
CA ALA A 69 2.69 -0.32 10.82
C ALA A 69 1.72 0.72 10.22
N SER A 70 1.80 2.00 10.58
CA SER A 70 0.93 3.04 10.03
C SER A 70 0.97 3.06 8.50
N GLN A 71 -0.21 3.12 7.89
CA GLN A 71 -0.36 3.16 6.43
C GLN A 71 -0.97 4.50 6.02
N VAL A 72 -0.51 5.04 4.90
CA VAL A 72 -0.97 6.31 4.35
C VAL A 72 -1.30 6.10 2.88
N ALA A 73 -2.41 6.68 2.44
CA ALA A 73 -2.69 6.88 1.02
C ALA A 73 -2.91 8.35 0.74
N THR A 74 -2.42 8.79 -0.41
CA THR A 74 -2.59 10.15 -0.90
C THR A 74 -3.82 10.28 -1.79
N MET A 75 -4.11 11.50 -2.22
CA MET A 75 -5.15 11.76 -3.21
C MET A 75 -4.81 11.08 -4.55
N TRP A 76 -3.53 11.04 -4.94
CA TRP A 76 -3.08 10.29 -6.12
C TRP A 76 -3.33 8.79 -6.01
N ASP A 77 -3.13 8.19 -4.83
CA ASP A 77 -3.44 6.77 -4.63
C ASP A 77 -4.93 6.45 -4.88
N VAL A 78 -5.82 7.34 -4.42
CA VAL A 78 -7.26 7.22 -4.66
C VAL A 78 -7.59 7.39 -6.15
N PHE A 79 -6.95 8.36 -6.82
CA PHE A 79 -7.10 8.57 -8.26
C PHE A 79 -6.71 7.33 -9.05
N VAL A 80 -5.53 6.75 -8.77
CA VAL A 80 -5.04 5.55 -9.47
C VAL A 80 -5.96 4.36 -9.18
N ALA A 81 -6.36 4.16 -7.92
CA ALA A 81 -7.28 3.08 -7.55
C ALA A 81 -8.62 3.18 -8.29
N ALA A 82 -9.21 4.37 -8.38
CA ALA A 82 -10.46 4.59 -9.11
C ALA A 82 -10.35 4.18 -10.59
N HIS A 83 -9.24 4.53 -11.25
CA HIS A 83 -9.02 4.18 -12.65
C HIS A 83 -8.72 2.68 -12.85
N VAL A 84 -8.03 2.03 -11.90
CA VAL A 84 -7.86 0.57 -11.90
C VAL A 84 -9.22 -0.13 -11.78
N TYR A 85 -10.10 0.35 -10.90
CA TYR A 85 -11.45 -0.21 -10.77
C TYR A 85 -12.29 0.04 -12.03
N LEU A 86 -12.20 1.24 -12.61
CA LEU A 86 -12.88 1.56 -13.87
C LEU A 86 -12.50 0.58 -14.98
N VAL A 87 -11.21 0.27 -15.13
CA VAL A 87 -10.74 -0.73 -16.10
C VAL A 87 -11.28 -2.12 -15.81
N ARG A 88 -11.36 -2.52 -14.54
CA ARG A 88 -11.91 -3.84 -14.17
C ARG A 88 -13.40 -3.96 -14.52
N GLU A 89 -14.17 -2.92 -14.24
CA GLU A 89 -15.62 -2.90 -14.45
C GLU A 89 -15.95 -2.76 -15.94
N ALA A 90 -15.43 -1.72 -16.60
CA ALA A 90 -15.79 -1.37 -17.97
C ALA A 90 -14.92 -2.04 -19.06
N GLY A 91 -13.77 -2.60 -18.70
CA GLY A 91 -12.84 -3.18 -19.66
C GLY A 91 -12.44 -2.17 -20.75
N PRO A 92 -12.57 -2.50 -22.05
CA PRO A 92 -12.26 -1.56 -23.13
C PRO A 92 -13.05 -0.25 -23.08
N GLY A 93 -14.27 -0.25 -22.52
CA GLY A 93 -15.10 0.95 -22.40
C GLY A 93 -14.60 1.97 -21.37
N ALA A 94 -13.52 1.66 -20.62
CA ALA A 94 -12.96 2.55 -19.63
C ALA A 94 -12.40 3.87 -20.22
N PHE A 95 -12.03 3.90 -21.51
CA PHE A 95 -11.57 5.12 -22.18
C PHE A 95 -12.65 6.19 -22.28
N ASP A 96 -13.88 5.75 -22.54
CA ASP A 96 -15.03 6.63 -22.76
C ASP A 96 -15.64 7.14 -21.45
N LEU A 97 -15.15 6.64 -20.31
CA LEU A 97 -15.66 6.94 -18.98
C LEU A 97 -14.65 7.77 -18.19
N TRP A 98 -15.18 8.73 -17.43
CA TRP A 98 -14.43 9.46 -16.42
C TRP A 98 -14.97 9.12 -15.04
N CYS A 99 -14.07 9.05 -14.04
CA CYS A 99 -14.49 8.84 -12.66
C CYS A 99 -15.18 10.09 -12.13
N ASP A 100 -16.44 9.97 -11.73
CA ASP A 100 -17.16 11.02 -11.02
C ASP A 100 -16.85 10.99 -9.52
N ALA A 101 -17.47 11.91 -8.76
CA ALA A 101 -17.28 11.97 -7.31
C ALA A 101 -17.73 10.68 -6.60
N ALA A 102 -18.75 9.98 -7.12
CA ALA A 102 -19.20 8.72 -6.54
C ALA A 102 -18.15 7.62 -6.73
N ALA A 103 -17.61 7.48 -7.95
CA ALA A 103 -16.54 6.55 -8.26
C ALA A 103 -15.28 6.81 -7.42
N PHE A 104 -14.89 8.08 -7.22
CA PHE A 104 -13.78 8.41 -6.32
C PHE A 104 -14.09 8.13 -4.85
N GLY A 105 -15.32 8.37 -4.39
CA GLY A 105 -15.74 8.03 -3.04
C GLY A 105 -15.70 6.52 -2.77
N ASP A 106 -16.14 5.72 -3.75
CA ASP A 106 -16.08 4.26 -3.66
C ASP A 106 -14.65 3.73 -3.72
N ALA A 107 -13.81 4.29 -4.59
CA ALA A 107 -12.38 3.98 -4.63
C ALA A 107 -11.70 4.32 -3.30
N GLN A 108 -12.00 5.48 -2.71
CA GLN A 108 -11.45 5.88 -1.40
C GLN A 108 -11.89 4.91 -0.30
N ARG A 109 -13.16 4.49 -0.29
CA ARG A 109 -13.66 3.49 0.67
C ARG A 109 -12.88 2.18 0.56
N ARG A 110 -12.66 1.69 -0.65
CA ARG A 110 -11.87 0.47 -0.88
C ARG A 110 -10.41 0.64 -0.46
N VAL A 111 -9.80 1.79 -0.77
CA VAL A 111 -8.44 2.11 -0.27
C VAL A 111 -8.38 2.10 1.25
N VAL A 112 -9.38 2.64 1.96
CA VAL A 112 -9.43 2.56 3.43
C VAL A 112 -9.46 1.10 3.90
N GLU A 113 -10.31 0.25 3.31
CA GLU A 113 -10.38 -1.18 3.63
C GLU A 113 -9.05 -1.89 3.38
N ASP A 114 -8.42 -1.62 2.24
CA ASP A 114 -7.12 -2.18 1.85
C ASP A 114 -6.02 -1.76 2.82
N LEU A 115 -5.97 -0.49 3.23
CA LEU A 115 -4.97 -0.01 4.17
C LEU A 115 -5.13 -0.61 5.57
N ILE A 116 -6.37 -0.86 6.02
CA ILE A 116 -6.64 -1.56 7.28
C ILE A 116 -6.09 -2.98 7.23
N ALA A 117 -6.38 -3.72 6.15
CA ALA A 117 -5.89 -5.07 5.96
C ALA A 117 -4.36 -5.11 5.77
N LEU A 118 -3.80 -4.19 4.98
CA LEU A 118 -2.36 -4.07 4.75
C LEU A 118 -1.60 -3.77 6.04
N ARG A 119 -2.11 -2.84 6.86
CA ARG A 119 -1.52 -2.57 8.18
C ARG A 119 -1.42 -3.84 9.01
N GLU A 120 -2.48 -4.64 9.05
CA GLU A 120 -2.49 -5.88 9.81
C GLU A 120 -1.54 -6.92 9.21
N ALA A 121 -1.46 -7.00 7.88
CA ALA A 121 -0.49 -7.85 7.19
C ALA A 121 0.96 -7.47 7.57
N VAL A 122 1.30 -6.17 7.54
CA VAL A 122 2.61 -5.63 7.94
C VAL A 122 2.88 -5.92 9.42
N ARG A 123 1.91 -5.70 10.30
CA ARG A 123 2.03 -5.98 11.74
C ARG A 123 2.36 -7.45 12.01
N LEU A 124 1.85 -8.36 11.18
CA LEU A 124 2.07 -9.81 11.27
C LEU A 124 3.26 -10.30 10.44
N GLY A 125 3.97 -9.43 9.72
CA GLY A 125 5.07 -9.80 8.82
C GLY A 125 4.63 -10.64 7.62
N ARG A 126 3.42 -10.40 7.10
CA ARG A 126 2.79 -11.13 5.98
C ARG A 126 2.61 -10.28 4.73
N ASP A 127 3.30 -9.16 4.64
CA ASP A 127 3.28 -8.19 3.53
C ASP A 127 4.26 -8.53 2.39
N VAL A 128 5.04 -9.60 2.53
CA VAL A 128 5.99 -10.03 1.51
C VAL A 128 5.26 -10.58 0.28
N VAL A 129 5.48 -9.93 -0.86
CA VAL A 129 4.94 -10.34 -2.17
C VAL A 129 5.95 -11.23 -2.89
N ALA A 130 5.51 -12.38 -3.38
CA ALA A 130 6.35 -13.24 -4.21
C ALA A 130 6.66 -12.54 -5.55
N PRO A 131 7.87 -12.73 -6.12
CA PRO A 131 8.20 -12.22 -7.45
C PRO A 131 7.15 -12.64 -8.48
N GLY A 132 6.78 -11.76 -9.40
CA GLY A 132 5.84 -12.03 -10.49
C GLY A 132 4.36 -11.81 -10.17
N LEU A 133 3.92 -11.79 -8.90
CA LEU A 133 2.49 -11.62 -8.59
C LEU A 133 1.92 -10.25 -9.01
N VAL A 134 2.75 -9.19 -8.94
CA VAL A 134 2.36 -7.85 -9.42
C VAL A 134 2.30 -7.84 -10.93
N ASP A 135 3.21 -8.54 -11.60
CA ASP A 135 3.21 -8.68 -13.05
C ASP A 135 1.97 -9.45 -13.52
N GLU A 136 1.61 -10.56 -12.86
CA GLU A 136 0.37 -11.29 -13.13
C GLU A 136 -0.88 -10.42 -12.94
N ALA A 137 -0.93 -9.60 -11.89
CA ALA A 137 -2.03 -8.66 -11.68
C ALA A 137 -2.08 -7.60 -12.79
N ARG A 138 -0.92 -7.15 -13.28
CA ARG A 138 -0.80 -6.22 -14.40
C ARG A 138 -1.26 -6.87 -15.71
N ASP A 139 -0.88 -8.12 -15.96
CA ASP A 139 -1.26 -8.91 -17.13
C ASP A 139 -2.78 -9.15 -17.15
N GLN A 140 -3.39 -9.42 -15.99
CA GLN A 140 -4.83 -9.54 -15.86
C GLN A 140 -5.55 -8.22 -16.17
N LEU A 141 -5.04 -7.10 -15.66
CA LEU A 141 -5.59 -5.77 -15.96
C LEU A 141 -5.44 -5.42 -17.44
N ALA A 142 -4.28 -5.73 -18.02
CA ALA A 142 -4.02 -5.56 -19.45
C ALA A 142 -4.97 -6.40 -20.29
N ALA A 143 -5.12 -7.69 -20.00
CA ALA A 143 -6.05 -8.57 -20.70
C ALA A 143 -7.48 -8.03 -20.63
N ARG A 144 -7.89 -7.46 -19.50
CA ARG A 144 -9.23 -6.90 -19.30
C ARG A 144 -9.52 -5.68 -20.18
N ILE A 145 -8.55 -4.80 -20.39
CA ILE A 145 -8.72 -3.58 -21.20
C ILE A 145 -8.48 -3.81 -22.71
N GLY A 146 -7.91 -4.96 -23.10
CA GLY A 146 -7.62 -5.30 -24.50
C GLY A 146 -6.12 -5.41 -24.84
N GLY A 147 -5.24 -5.49 -23.85
CA GLY A 147 -3.82 -5.78 -23.97
C GLY A 147 -2.91 -4.73 -23.35
N HIS A 148 -1.60 -5.01 -23.29
CA HIS A 148 -0.61 -4.12 -22.67
C HIS A 148 -0.46 -2.77 -23.38
N ASP A 149 -0.63 -2.73 -24.70
CA ASP A 149 -0.52 -1.47 -25.47
C ASP A 149 -1.69 -0.54 -25.15
N VAL A 150 -2.88 -1.11 -25.04
CA VAL A 150 -4.11 -0.40 -24.67
C VAL A 150 -4.02 0.10 -23.23
N LEU A 151 -3.55 -0.75 -22.30
CA LEU A 151 -3.29 -0.33 -20.92
C LEU A 151 -2.28 0.82 -20.86
N ARG A 152 -1.16 0.73 -21.59
CA ARG A 152 -0.16 1.81 -21.62
C ARG A 152 -0.71 3.11 -22.22
N ALA A 153 -1.57 3.04 -23.23
CA ALA A 153 -2.26 4.21 -23.77
C ALA A 153 -3.19 4.85 -22.73
N PHE A 154 -4.01 4.03 -22.04
CA PHE A 154 -4.92 4.47 -21.00
C PHE A 154 -4.18 5.17 -19.85
N LEU A 155 -3.10 4.57 -19.34
CA LEU A 155 -2.30 5.14 -18.27
C LEU A 155 -1.69 6.49 -18.67
N ARG A 156 -1.19 6.62 -19.90
CA ARG A 156 -0.67 7.90 -20.41
C ARG A 156 -1.75 8.98 -20.50
N GLU A 157 -2.94 8.63 -20.99
CA GLU A 157 -4.06 9.56 -21.09
C GLU A 157 -4.50 10.08 -19.71
N ARG A 158 -4.44 9.22 -18.69
CA ARG A 158 -4.77 9.56 -17.31
C ARG A 158 -3.57 10.08 -16.50
N ALA A 159 -2.41 10.29 -17.15
CA ALA A 159 -1.14 10.68 -16.53
C ALA A 159 -0.67 9.76 -15.38
N ILE A 160 -1.07 8.48 -15.40
CA ILE A 160 -0.68 7.46 -14.42
C ILE A 160 0.65 6.85 -14.86
N SER A 161 1.64 6.89 -13.97
CA SER A 161 2.92 6.21 -14.20
C SER A 161 2.79 4.71 -13.96
N MET A 162 3.65 3.90 -14.60
CA MET A 162 3.70 2.46 -14.35
C MET A 162 4.05 2.16 -12.89
N GLU A 163 4.91 2.97 -12.27
CA GLU A 163 5.27 2.85 -10.85
C GLU A 163 4.04 3.04 -9.93
N SER A 164 3.19 4.04 -10.22
CA SER A 164 1.97 4.27 -9.46
C SER A 164 0.97 3.12 -9.62
N LEU A 165 0.84 2.58 -10.84
CA LEU A 165 0.03 1.39 -11.08
C LEU A 165 0.56 0.19 -10.27
N ASP A 166 1.85 -0.07 -10.35
CA ASP A 166 2.49 -1.20 -9.67
C ASP A 166 2.36 -1.09 -8.14
N ALA A 167 2.46 0.12 -7.58
CA ALA A 167 2.22 0.36 -6.16
C ALA A 167 0.77 0.02 -5.76
N ALA A 168 -0.21 0.42 -6.57
CA ALA A 168 -1.61 0.10 -6.34
C ALA A 168 -1.87 -1.41 -6.45
N LEU A 169 -1.39 -2.06 -7.51
CA LEU A 169 -1.53 -3.51 -7.71
C LEU A 169 -0.82 -4.31 -6.62
N ARG A 170 0.37 -3.87 -6.18
CA ARG A 170 1.10 -4.53 -5.08
C ARG A 170 0.29 -4.52 -3.79
N ARG A 171 -0.31 -3.39 -3.44
CA ARG A 171 -1.20 -3.29 -2.27
C ARG A 171 -2.36 -4.29 -2.38
N GLU A 172 -3.04 -4.31 -3.51
CA GLU A 172 -4.17 -5.22 -3.74
C GLU A 172 -3.76 -6.69 -3.65
N VAL A 173 -2.61 -7.07 -4.23
CA VAL A 173 -2.08 -8.43 -4.16
C VAL A 173 -1.80 -8.85 -2.71
N ILE A 174 -1.16 -7.97 -1.92
CA ILE A 174 -0.91 -8.24 -0.49
C ILE A 174 -2.23 -8.44 0.24
N VAL A 175 -3.18 -7.51 0.07
CA VAL A 175 -4.47 -7.52 0.77
C VAL A 175 -5.29 -8.74 0.37
N ALA A 176 -5.39 -9.06 -0.92
CA ALA A 176 -6.14 -10.20 -1.42
C ALA A 176 -5.59 -11.52 -0.86
N ARG A 177 -4.27 -11.70 -0.87
CA ARG A 177 -3.62 -12.87 -0.29
C ARG A 177 -3.81 -12.93 1.22
N PHE A 178 -3.52 -11.84 1.93
CA PHE A 178 -3.66 -11.79 3.38
C PHE A 178 -5.10 -12.06 3.83
N THR A 179 -6.09 -11.55 3.10
CA THR A 179 -7.51 -11.80 3.35
C THR A 179 -7.85 -13.27 3.08
N ARG A 180 -7.41 -13.84 1.96
CA ARG A 180 -7.61 -15.27 1.65
C ARG A 180 -7.02 -16.18 2.73
N ASP A 181 -5.81 -15.87 3.22
CA ASP A 181 -5.12 -16.66 4.24
C ASP A 181 -5.75 -16.48 5.63
N SER A 182 -6.38 -15.34 5.89
CA SER A 182 -7.00 -14.98 7.18
C SER A 182 -8.46 -15.42 7.28
N VAL A 183 -9.20 -15.43 6.17
CA VAL A 183 -10.60 -15.84 6.14
C VAL A 183 -10.68 -17.36 6.01
N ARG A 184 -10.89 -18.03 7.15
CA ARG A 184 -11.24 -19.45 7.17
C ARG A 184 -12.73 -19.60 6.89
N LEU A 185 -13.06 -20.01 5.67
CA LEU A 185 -14.42 -20.42 5.36
C LEU A 185 -14.79 -21.65 6.21
N PRO A 186 -16.06 -21.74 6.69
CA PRO A 186 -16.55 -22.96 7.31
C PRO A 186 -16.44 -24.14 6.33
N ALA A 187 -16.47 -25.37 6.87
CA ALA A 187 -16.39 -26.59 6.08
C ALA A 187 -17.41 -26.59 4.92
N THR A 188 -17.08 -27.29 3.83
CA THR A 188 -17.96 -27.51 2.67
C THR A 188 -19.37 -27.86 3.13
N LEU A 189 -20.35 -27.11 2.61
CA LEU A 189 -21.77 -27.38 2.85
C LEU A 189 -22.09 -28.79 2.33
N ASP A 190 -22.83 -29.58 3.11
CA ASP A 190 -23.30 -30.86 2.61
C ASP A 190 -24.40 -30.67 1.55
N ALA A 191 -24.67 -31.72 0.78
CA ALA A 191 -25.61 -31.65 -0.33
C ALA A 191 -27.05 -31.32 0.13
N ALA A 192 -27.42 -31.74 1.34
CA ALA A 192 -28.76 -31.51 1.90
C ALA A 192 -28.93 -30.05 2.32
N GLU A 193 -27.91 -29.43 2.91
CA GLU A 193 -27.91 -28.02 3.24
C GLU A 193 -27.87 -27.15 1.97
N LEU A 194 -27.14 -27.57 0.93
CA LEU A 194 -27.13 -26.88 -0.36
C LEU A 194 -28.53 -26.88 -1.01
N GLU A 195 -29.21 -28.02 -1.02
CA GLU A 195 -30.57 -28.15 -1.57
C GLU A 195 -31.59 -27.36 -0.73
N ALA A 196 -31.47 -27.37 0.60
CA ALA A 196 -32.33 -26.60 1.49
C ALA A 196 -32.14 -25.07 1.29
N ARG A 197 -30.90 -24.61 1.09
CA ARG A 197 -30.59 -23.20 0.78
C ARG A 197 -31.12 -22.79 -0.59
N PHE A 198 -31.07 -23.69 -1.57
CA PHE A 198 -31.64 -23.44 -2.90
C PHE A 198 -33.17 -23.32 -2.82
N ALA A 199 -33.82 -24.22 -2.08
CA ALA A 199 -35.27 -24.19 -1.89
C ALA A 199 -35.77 -22.95 -1.11
N ALA A 200 -34.91 -22.35 -0.26
CA ALA A 200 -35.25 -21.14 0.48
C ALA A 200 -35.33 -19.86 -0.39
N GLY A 201 -34.79 -19.88 -1.61
CA GLY A 201 -34.81 -18.74 -2.55
C GLY A 201 -33.83 -17.62 -2.20
N GLY A 202 -33.92 -16.49 -2.91
CA GLY A 202 -33.05 -15.32 -2.67
C GLY A 202 -31.68 -15.42 -3.36
N HIS A 203 -31.63 -16.11 -4.49
CA HIS A 203 -30.42 -16.34 -5.29
C HIS A 203 -30.67 -16.10 -6.78
N PRO A 204 -29.66 -15.82 -7.61
CA PRO A 204 -29.86 -15.47 -9.02
C PRO A 204 -30.33 -16.62 -9.92
N PHE A 205 -30.39 -17.86 -9.39
CA PHE A 205 -30.76 -19.06 -10.14
C PHE A 205 -32.26 -19.43 -10.04
N GLU A 206 -33.11 -18.51 -9.56
CA GLU A 206 -34.54 -18.76 -9.46
C GLU A 206 -35.14 -19.14 -10.84
N GLY A 207 -35.98 -20.18 -10.85
CA GLY A 207 -36.57 -20.73 -12.07
C GLY A 207 -35.71 -21.77 -12.80
N ARG A 208 -34.48 -22.08 -12.34
CA ARG A 208 -33.67 -23.20 -12.83
C ARG A 208 -33.75 -24.40 -11.89
N ALA A 209 -33.53 -25.61 -12.41
CA ALA A 209 -33.51 -26.82 -11.61
C ALA A 209 -32.19 -26.94 -10.82
N PHE A 210 -32.27 -27.27 -9.52
CA PHE A 210 -31.08 -27.40 -8.66
C PHE A 210 -30.02 -28.34 -9.24
N ALA A 211 -30.42 -29.49 -9.79
CA ALA A 211 -29.51 -30.45 -10.39
C ALA A 211 -28.66 -29.88 -11.54
N GLU A 212 -29.14 -28.84 -12.23
CA GLU A 212 -28.45 -28.18 -13.33
C GLU A 212 -27.53 -27.04 -12.86
N THR A 213 -27.79 -26.47 -11.69
CA THR A 213 -27.09 -25.28 -11.17
C THR A 213 -26.35 -25.51 -9.87
N ALA A 214 -26.31 -26.72 -9.32
CA ALA A 214 -25.77 -27.01 -8.00
C ALA A 214 -24.34 -26.48 -7.81
N ALA A 215 -23.46 -26.68 -8.79
CA ALA A 215 -22.08 -26.20 -8.73
C ALA A 215 -21.98 -24.66 -8.80
N GLU A 216 -22.76 -24.02 -9.69
CA GLU A 216 -22.82 -22.55 -9.79
C GLU A 216 -23.38 -21.93 -8.50
N PHE A 217 -24.39 -22.58 -7.92
CA PHE A 217 -25.02 -22.15 -6.68
C PHE A 217 -24.10 -22.32 -5.47
N GLU A 218 -23.36 -23.43 -5.40
CA GLU A 218 -22.34 -23.64 -4.36
C GLU A 218 -21.25 -22.56 -4.42
N GLU A 219 -20.73 -22.28 -5.60
CA GLU A 219 -19.70 -21.25 -5.77
C GLU A 219 -20.23 -19.85 -5.42
N TRP A 220 -21.47 -19.55 -5.80
CA TRP A 220 -22.14 -18.31 -5.43
C TRP A 220 -22.31 -18.21 -3.90
N LEU A 221 -22.75 -19.27 -3.22
CA LEU A 221 -22.87 -19.32 -1.76
C LEU A 221 -21.52 -19.11 -1.07
N ARG A 222 -20.47 -19.78 -1.55
CA ARG A 222 -19.11 -19.61 -1.02
C ARG A 222 -18.62 -18.19 -1.20
N SER A 223 -18.86 -17.58 -2.35
CA SER A 223 -18.50 -16.18 -2.62
C SER A 223 -19.22 -15.22 -1.66
N ARG A 224 -20.52 -15.43 -1.41
CA ARG A 224 -21.31 -14.65 -0.45
C ARG A 224 -20.79 -14.82 0.98
N GLN A 225 -20.52 -16.05 1.41
CA GLN A 225 -19.95 -16.33 2.73
C GLN A 225 -18.58 -15.66 2.91
N LEU A 226 -17.71 -15.75 1.90
CA LEU A 226 -16.40 -15.12 1.92
C LEU A 226 -16.53 -13.61 2.14
N GLU A 227 -17.44 -12.96 1.44
CA GLU A 227 -17.69 -11.53 1.58
C GLU A 227 -18.23 -11.18 2.97
N GLU A 228 -19.20 -11.94 3.49
CA GLU A 228 -19.73 -11.72 4.86
C GLU A 228 -18.65 -11.88 5.94
N TYR A 229 -17.76 -12.88 5.79
CA TYR A 229 -16.62 -13.05 6.69
C TYR A 229 -15.62 -11.91 6.54
N ARG A 230 -15.30 -11.51 5.31
CA ARG A 230 -14.43 -10.36 5.03
C ARG A 230 -14.95 -9.10 5.72
N GLN A 231 -16.25 -8.82 5.61
CA GLN A 231 -16.88 -7.66 6.24
C GLN A 231 -16.80 -7.70 7.76
N ARG A 232 -17.13 -8.83 8.38
CA ARG A 232 -17.02 -8.99 9.85
C ARG A 232 -15.59 -8.81 10.34
N TRP A 233 -14.64 -9.38 9.62
CA TRP A 233 -13.22 -9.28 9.96
C TRP A 233 -12.70 -7.85 9.77
N LEU A 234 -13.11 -7.14 8.70
CA LEU A 234 -12.78 -5.73 8.53
C LEU A 234 -13.32 -4.84 9.66
N VAL A 235 -14.53 -5.12 10.17
CA VAL A 235 -15.08 -4.43 11.35
C VAL A 235 -14.19 -4.66 12.59
N GLU A 236 -13.72 -5.89 12.80
CA GLU A 236 -12.79 -6.21 13.88
C GLU A 236 -11.46 -5.47 13.74
N LEU A 237 -10.86 -5.48 12.55
CA LEU A 237 -9.61 -4.76 12.28
C LEU A 237 -9.77 -3.25 12.44
N ARG A 238 -10.89 -2.70 11.98
CA ARG A 238 -11.21 -1.28 12.13
C ARG A 238 -11.25 -0.87 13.60
N GLY A 239 -11.77 -1.72 14.49
CA GLY A 239 -11.76 -1.48 15.94
C GLY A 239 -10.36 -1.40 16.56
N ARG A 240 -9.32 -1.82 15.84
CA ARG A 240 -7.91 -1.78 16.28
C ARG A 240 -7.12 -0.64 15.66
N CYS A 241 -7.76 0.23 14.88
CA CYS A 241 -7.09 1.30 14.15
C CYS A 241 -7.65 2.66 14.53
N ARG A 242 -6.79 3.69 14.46
CA ARG A 242 -7.24 5.08 14.39
C ARG A 242 -7.24 5.50 12.93
N LEU A 243 -8.38 5.98 12.45
CA LEU A 243 -8.58 6.36 11.06
C LEU A 243 -8.73 7.86 10.93
N ILE A 244 -7.97 8.47 10.01
CA ILE A 244 -8.15 9.84 9.55
C ILE A 244 -8.45 9.75 8.06
N VAL A 245 -9.64 10.20 7.65
CA VAL A 245 -10.09 10.16 6.26
C VAL A 245 -10.46 11.58 5.86
N ASN A 246 -9.74 12.11 4.86
CA ASN A 246 -10.05 13.36 4.22
C ASN A 246 -10.79 13.05 2.93
N ASP A 247 -12.07 13.39 2.84
CA ASP A 247 -12.84 13.16 1.61
C ASP A 247 -12.25 13.98 0.46
N VAL A 248 -11.68 13.27 -0.52
CA VAL A 248 -11.04 13.85 -1.71
C VAL A 248 -11.92 13.72 -2.96
N SER A 249 -13.11 13.14 -2.85
CA SER A 249 -13.96 12.79 -4.01
C SER A 249 -14.33 14.00 -4.87
N ARG A 250 -14.71 15.11 -4.24
CA ARG A 250 -15.06 16.36 -4.93
C ARG A 250 -13.87 17.07 -5.56
N GLU A 251 -12.73 17.05 -4.86
CA GLU A 251 -11.49 17.65 -5.37
C GLU A 251 -10.98 16.89 -6.60
N LEU A 252 -11.02 15.55 -6.57
CA LEU A 252 -10.67 14.70 -7.69
C LEU A 252 -11.66 14.82 -8.86
N ALA A 253 -12.97 14.90 -8.59
CA ALA A 253 -13.98 15.07 -9.63
C ALA A 253 -13.84 16.43 -10.35
N GLY A 254 -13.54 17.50 -9.61
CA GLY A 254 -13.33 18.84 -10.17
C GLY A 254 -12.06 19.00 -11.01
N ALA A 255 -11.14 18.03 -10.97
CA ALA A 255 -9.93 18.01 -11.78
C ALA A 255 -10.13 17.39 -13.18
N ALA A 256 -11.35 16.99 -13.53
CA ALA A 256 -11.67 16.44 -14.84
C ALA A 256 -11.45 17.48 -15.96
N PRO A 257 -10.90 17.08 -17.13
CA PRO A 257 -10.74 17.99 -18.26
C PRO A 257 -12.12 18.32 -18.85
N GLY A 258 -12.71 19.44 -18.45
CA GLY A 258 -13.97 19.93 -19.04
C GLY A 258 -14.81 20.92 -18.24
N GLU A 259 -14.57 21.09 -16.93
CA GLU A 259 -15.40 21.98 -16.08
C GLU A 259 -14.62 23.16 -15.47
N GLY A 260 -13.51 23.56 -16.08
CA GLY A 260 -12.84 24.84 -15.79
C GLY A 260 -13.22 25.88 -16.84
N GLY A 261 -14.26 26.68 -16.56
CA GLY A 261 -14.56 27.92 -17.29
C GLY A 261 -13.60 29.05 -16.96
#